data_AF-A0A8S0WJU6-F1
#
_entry.id   AF-A0A8S0WJU6-F1
#
_cell.length_a   1.000
_cell.length_b   1.000
_cell.length_c   1.000
_cell.angle_alpha   90.00
_cell.angle_beta   90.00
_cell.angle_gamma   90.00
#
_symmetry.space_group_name_H-M   'P 1'
#
loop_
_entity.id
_entity.type
_entity.pdbx_description
1 polymer ?
#
loop_
_entity_poly.entity_id
_entity_poly.type
_entity_poly.pdbx_seq_one_letter_code
_entity_poly.pdbx_strand_id
1 'polypeptide(L)' 'MQDDESTDSVLQGLAELGVKLAINDYGTGYSSLNYLRQLLIDTLKIDQSFVKRISSNANRATLVSVMITVAKCLKL' A
#
# COMPACT_ATOMS: atom_id res chain seq x y z
N MET A 1 -5.68 -19.00 -6.90
CA MET A 1 -6.29 -17.64 -6.94
C MET A 1 -7.77 -17.81 -7.25
N GLN A 2 -8.53 -18.31 -6.28
CA GLN A 2 -9.93 -18.71 -6.48
C GLN A 2 -10.87 -17.89 -5.56
N ASP A 3 -10.37 -16.81 -4.95
CA ASP A 3 -11.06 -15.98 -3.94
C ASP A 3 -10.99 -14.45 -4.24
N ASP A 4 -10.53 -14.03 -5.42
CA ASP A 4 -10.37 -12.58 -5.71
C ASP A 4 -11.73 -11.86 -5.84
N GLU A 5 -12.74 -12.45 -6.50
CA GLU A 5 -14.06 -11.82 -6.66
C GLU A 5 -14.83 -11.66 -5.33
N SER A 6 -14.70 -12.63 -4.42
CA SER A 6 -15.38 -12.57 -3.12
C SER A 6 -14.71 -11.55 -2.19
N THR A 7 -13.40 -11.39 -2.28
CA THR A 7 -12.65 -10.44 -1.45
C THR A 7 -12.91 -9.00 -1.91
N ASP A 8 -12.85 -8.74 -3.21
CA ASP A 8 -13.05 -7.40 -3.77
C ASP A 8 -14.46 -6.86 -3.49
N SER A 9 -15.48 -7.72 -3.63
CA SER A 9 -16.88 -7.33 -3.33
C SER A 9 -17.10 -6.98 -1.86
N VAL A 10 -16.46 -7.71 -0.93
CA VAL A 10 -16.53 -7.39 0.51
C VAL A 10 -15.81 -6.07 0.81
N LEU A 11 -14.61 -5.87 0.27
CA LEU A 11 -13.85 -4.64 0.48
C LEU A 11 -14.58 -3.43 -0.11
N GLN A 12 -15.19 -3.58 -1.28
CA GLN A 12 -16.03 -2.54 -1.89
C GLN A 12 -17.24 -2.20 -1.01
N GLY A 13 -17.95 -3.21 -0.49
CA GLY A 13 -19.07 -2.98 0.42
C GLY A 13 -18.67 -2.23 1.70
N LEU A 14 -17.48 -2.51 2.25
CA LEU A 14 -16.93 -1.76 3.38
C LEU A 14 -16.61 -0.31 3.01
N ALA A 15 -15.99 -0.09 1.84
CA ALA A 15 -15.69 1.25 1.35
C ALA A 15 -16.95 2.09 1.11
N GLU A 16 -18.01 1.48 0.57
CA GLU A 16 -19.33 2.12 0.36
C GLU A 16 -20.01 2.53 1.68
N LEU A 17 -19.72 1.81 2.77
CA LEU A 17 -20.14 2.20 4.13
C LEU A 17 -19.28 3.33 4.74
N GLY A 18 -18.27 3.82 4.02
CA GLY A 18 -17.33 4.85 4.47
C GLY A 18 -16.20 4.31 5.35
N VAL A 19 -15.98 2.99 5.39
CA VAL A 19 -14.84 2.40 6.08
C VAL A 19 -13.58 2.63 5.26
N LYS A 20 -12.55 3.20 5.89
CA LYS A 20 -11.25 3.43 5.24
C LYS A 20 -10.41 2.16 5.25
N LEU A 21 -9.84 1.81 4.10
CA LEU A 21 -9.03 0.61 3.91
C LEU A 21 -7.55 0.96 3.85
N ALA A 22 -6.73 0.18 4.56
CA ALA A 22 -5.28 0.35 4.60
C ALA A 22 -4.54 -0.95 4.23
N ILE A 23 -3.56 -0.85 3.33
CA ILE A 23 -2.63 -1.95 3.05
C ILE A 23 -1.43 -1.85 3.98
N ASN A 24 -1.10 -2.95 4.65
CA ASN A 24 0.05 -3.09 5.53
C ASN A 24 1.27 -3.66 4.80
N ASP A 25 2.43 -3.51 5.43
CA ASP A 25 3.71 -4.12 5.09
C ASP A 25 4.22 -3.88 3.66
N TYR A 26 3.84 -2.73 3.08
CA TYR A 26 4.24 -2.37 1.73
C TYR A 26 5.77 -2.16 1.66
N GLY A 27 6.38 -2.81 0.68
CA GLY A 27 7.83 -2.85 0.47
C GLY A 27 8.46 -4.21 0.81
N THR A 28 7.77 -5.08 1.55
CA THR A 28 8.25 -6.46 1.80
C THR A 28 7.60 -7.45 0.82
N GLY A 29 8.39 -8.31 0.16
CA GLY A 29 7.87 -9.34 -0.75
C GLY A 29 7.36 -8.83 -2.13
N TYR A 30 6.38 -9.53 -2.72
CA TYR A 30 5.72 -9.20 -3.99
C TYR A 30 4.77 -7.99 -3.85
N SER A 31 5.30 -6.84 -3.42
CA SER A 31 4.59 -5.56 -3.39
C SER A 31 4.37 -5.06 -4.82
N SER A 32 3.40 -5.63 -5.53
CA SER A 32 3.09 -5.24 -6.91
C SER A 32 2.25 -3.98 -6.91
N LEU A 33 2.75 -2.95 -7.59
CA LEU A 33 2.01 -1.71 -7.90
C LEU A 33 0.64 -2.00 -8.53
N ASN A 34 0.49 -3.15 -9.20
CA ASN A 34 -0.76 -3.54 -9.82
C ASN A 34 -1.89 -3.73 -8.80
N TYR A 35 -1.59 -4.24 -7.60
CA TYR A 35 -2.59 -4.40 -6.52
C TYR A 35 -3.06 -3.05 -5.98
N LEU A 36 -2.16 -2.06 -5.88
CA LEU A 36 -2.54 -0.72 -5.42
C LEU A 36 -3.50 -0.01 -6.38
N ARG A 37 -3.48 -0.37 -7.67
CA ARG A 37 -4.36 0.22 -8.68
C ARG A 37 -5.75 -0.42 -8.70
N GLN A 38 -5.85 -1.70 -8.32
CA GLN A 38 -7.07 -2.48 -8.43
C GLN A 38 -7.95 -2.36 -7.18
N LEU A 39 -7.35 -2.13 -6.01
CA LEU A 39 -8.07 -2.05 -4.75
C LEU A 39 -8.48 -0.60 -4.42
N LEU A 40 -9.70 -0.43 -3.89
CA LEU A 40 -10.20 0.83 -3.33
C LEU A 40 -9.57 1.08 -1.96
N ILE A 41 -8.27 1.34 -1.93
CA ILE A 41 -7.52 1.60 -0.69
C ILE A 41 -7.39 3.11 -0.45
N ASP A 42 -7.40 3.50 0.81
CA ASP A 42 -7.23 4.89 1.24
C ASP A 42 -5.86 5.15 1.84
N THR A 43 -5.13 4.11 2.22
CA THR A 43 -3.89 4.28 2.98
C THR A 43 -2.89 3.18 2.65
N LEU A 44 -1.66 3.59 2.37
CA LEU A 44 -0.52 2.71 2.18
C LEU A 44 0.42 2.80 3.38
N LYS A 45 0.57 1.70 4.13
CA LYS A 45 1.51 1.64 5.25
C LYS A 45 2.81 1.00 4.80
N ILE A 46 3.87 1.81 4.78
CA ILE A 46 5.24 1.37 4.49
C ILE A 46 5.74 0.53 5.66
N ASP A 47 6.27 -0.65 5.37
CA ASP A 47 6.78 -1.55 6.40
C ASP A 47 7.89 -0.89 7.23
N GLN A 48 7.89 -1.19 8.53
CA GLN A 48 8.84 -0.63 9.49
C GLN A 48 10.30 -0.94 9.13
N SER A 49 10.60 -2.05 8.43
CA SER A 49 11.97 -2.38 8.05
C SER A 49 12.56 -1.34 7.09
N PHE A 50 11.74 -0.66 6.29
CA PHE A 50 12.17 0.42 5.39
C PHE A 50 12.41 1.74 6.11
N VAL A 51 11.59 2.04 7.11
CA VAL A 51 11.70 3.26 7.92
C VAL A 51 12.82 3.13 8.95
N LYS A 52 13.05 1.91 9.47
CA LYS A 52 14.15 1.61 10.39
C LYS A 52 15.48 1.95 9.71
N ARG A 53 16.26 2.83 10.34
CA ARG A 53 17.56 3.33 9.86
C ARG A 53 17.51 4.26 8.64
N ILE A 54 16.36 4.81 8.28
CA ILE A 54 16.22 5.76 7.15
C ILE A 54 17.16 6.97 7.28
N SER A 55 17.39 7.47 8.51
CA SER A 55 18.31 8.57 8.79
C SER A 55 19.80 8.24 8.61
N SER A 56 20.15 6.94 8.62
CA SER A 56 21.53 6.45 8.56
C SER A 56 21.85 5.70 7.26
N ASN A 57 20.90 5.60 6.34
CA ASN A 57 21.06 4.85 5.09
C ASN A 57 20.35 5.59 3.95
N ALA A 58 21.15 6.28 3.12
CA ALA A 58 20.67 7.07 2.00
C ALA A 58 19.84 6.24 0.99
N ASN A 59 20.22 4.98 0.73
CA ASN A 59 19.48 4.11 -0.18
C ASN A 59 18.07 3.80 0.35
N ARG A 60 17.93 3.59 1.66
CA ARG A 60 16.61 3.40 2.28
C ARG A 60 15.77 4.68 2.20
N ALA A 61 16.38 5.84 2.45
CA ALA A 61 15.69 7.13 2.31
C ALA A 61 15.17 7.35 0.89
N THR A 62 15.98 7.07 -0.13
CA THR A 62 15.57 7.16 -1.54
C THR A 62 14.39 6.23 -1.83
N LEU A 63 14.45 4.97 -1.38
CA LEU A 63 13.38 4.02 -1.63
C LEU A 63 12.05 4.42 -0.97
N VAL A 64 12.09 4.89 0.27
CA VAL A 64 10.91 5.43 0.96
C VAL A 64 10.36 6.67 0.24
N SER A 65 11.23 7.55 -0.26
CA SER A 65 10.80 8.72 -1.05
C SER A 65 10.09 8.31 -2.36
N VAL A 66 10.56 7.26 -3.03
CA VAL A 66 9.89 6.71 -4.21
C VAL A 66 8.52 6.14 -3.85
N MET A 67 8.41 5.38 -2.76
CA MET A 67 7.14 4.84 -2.28
C MET A 67 6.13 5.95 -1.95
N ILE A 68 6.57 7.02 -1.28
CA ILE A 68 5.73 8.21 -1.01
C ILE A 68 5.26 8.86 -2.31
N THR A 69 6.15 8.95 -3.31
CA THR A 69 5.82 9.56 -4.61
C THR A 69 4.76 8.73 -5.33
N VAL A 70 4.89 7.41 -5.33
CA VAL A 70 3.89 6.49 -5.89
C VAL A 70 2.54 6.65 -5.19
N ALA A 71 2.51 6.64 -3.85
CA ALA A 71 1.28 6.81 -3.08
C ALA A 71 0.54 8.12 -3.45
N LYS A 72 1.28 9.23 -3.56
CA LYS A 72 0.73 10.52 -4.01
C LYS A 72 0.16 10.46 -5.42
N CYS A 73 0.84 9.78 -6.36
CA CYS A 73 0.32 9.60 -7.73
C CYS A 73 -0.99 8.80 -7.77
N LEU A 74 -1.17 7.89 -6.82
CA LEU A 74 -2.39 7.09 -6.67
C LEU A 74 -3.47 7.79 -5.83
N LYS A 75 -3.20 8.99 -5.32
CA LYS A 75 -4.10 9.78 -4.45
C LYS A 75 -4.44 9.08 -3.12
N LEU A 76 -3.46 8.36 -2.58
CA LEU A 76 -3.47 7.78 -1.23
C LEU A 76 -2.89 8.76 -0.19
#